data_AF-A0A8T4EHU6-F1
#
_entry.id   AF-A0A8T4EHU6-F1
#
_cell.length_a   1.000
_cell.length_b   1.000
_cell.length_c   1.000
_cell.angle_alpha   90.00
_cell.angle_beta   90.00
_cell.angle_gamma   90.00
#
_symmetry.space_group_name_H-M   'P 1'
#
loop_
_entity.id
_entity.type
_entity.pdbx_description
1 polymer ?
#
loop_
_entity_poly.entity_id
_entity_poly.type
_entity_poly.pdbx_seq_one_letter_code
_entity_poly.pdbx_strand_id
1 'polypeptide(L)' 'MATTIQISKNLQEKLNARKFSDNESYEEVIWDLIEDSLELSEETKKSIRQAEREIKEGKVHTLEEAKKELGP' A
#
# COMPACT_ATOMS: atom_id res chain seq x y z
N MET A 1 20.88 -12.56 -2.53
CA MET A 1 20.94 -14.00 -2.21
C MET A 1 19.51 -14.50 -2.15
N ALA A 2 19.18 -15.60 -2.83
CA ALA A 2 17.83 -16.15 -2.81
C ALA A 2 17.69 -17.19 -1.69
N THR A 3 16.51 -17.24 -1.08
CA THR A 3 16.10 -18.30 -0.14
C THR A 3 15.02 -19.16 -0.80
N THR A 4 14.79 -20.37 -0.28
CA THR A 4 13.75 -21.26 -0.80
C THR A 4 12.58 -21.29 0.18
N ILE A 5 11.38 -21.11 -0.34
CA ILE A 5 10.12 -21.32 0.39
C ILE A 5 9.40 -22.52 -0.22
N GLN A 6 8.58 -23.20 0.60
CA GLN A 6 7.70 -24.26 0.14
C GLN A 6 6.29 -23.72 0.04
N ILE A 7 5.60 -23.98 -1.07
CA ILE A 7 4.22 -23.56 -1.33
C ILE A 7 3.39 -24.73 -1.83
N SER A 8 2.06 -24.64 -1.68
CA SER A 8 1.16 -25.63 -2.26
C SER A 8 1.10 -25.48 -3.78
N LYS A 9 0.79 -26.57 -4.50
CA LYS A 9 0.56 -26.53 -5.95
C LYS A 9 -0.53 -25.53 -6.33
N ASN A 10 -1.59 -25.46 -5.54
CA ASN A 10 -2.68 -24.51 -5.77
C ASN A 10 -2.23 -23.05 -5.67
N LEU A 11 -1.35 -22.73 -4.70
CA LEU A 11 -0.80 -21.38 -4.60
C LEU A 11 0.11 -21.07 -5.78
N GLN A 12 0.94 -22.02 -6.21
CA GLN A 12 1.80 -21.85 -7.38
C GLN A 12 0.98 -21.55 -8.66
N GLU A 13 -0.12 -22.28 -8.89
CA GLU A 13 -1.03 -22.05 -10.02
C GLU A 13 -1.65 -20.65 -9.97
N LYS A 14 -2.09 -20.21 -8.78
CA LYS A 14 -2.64 -18.86 -8.57
C LYS A 14 -1.62 -17.76 -8.83
N LEU A 15 -0.38 -17.94 -8.36
CA LEU A 15 0.71 -16.99 -8.63
C LEU A 15 1.01 -16.94 -10.13
N ASN A 16 1.01 -18.08 -10.82
CA ASN A 16 1.26 -18.14 -12.26
C ASN A 16 0.16 -17.43 -13.05
N ALA A 17 -1.11 -17.64 -12.69
CA ALA A 17 -2.24 -16.97 -13.32
C ALA A 17 -2.30 -15.45 -13.07
N ARG A 18 -1.56 -14.96 -12.05
CA ARG A 18 -1.51 -13.54 -11.71
C ARG A 18 -0.40 -12.79 -12.47
N LYS A 19 0.50 -13.50 -13.15
CA LYS A 19 1.53 -12.87 -13.95
C LYS A 19 0.92 -12.08 -15.10
N PHE A 20 1.40 -10.86 -15.32
CA PHE A 20 1.05 -10.05 -16.48
C PHE A 20 1.78 -10.50 -17.75
N SER A 21 2.95 -11.13 -17.61
CA SER A 21 3.71 -11.70 -18.72
C SER A 21 4.53 -12.92 -18.29
N ASP A 22 4.92 -13.76 -19.25
CA ASP A 22 5.71 -14.97 -18.98
C ASP A 22 7.10 -14.69 -18.37
N ASN A 23 7.63 -13.48 -18.59
CA ASN A 23 8.95 -13.08 -18.10
C ASN A 23 8.95 -12.57 -16.65
N GLU A 24 7.77 -12.37 -16.07
CA GLU A 24 7.64 -11.89 -14.69
C GLU A 24 7.98 -13.01 -13.70
N SER A 25 8.76 -12.69 -12.67
CA SER A 25 9.15 -13.63 -11.63
C SER A 25 8.06 -13.78 -10.56
N TYR A 26 8.09 -14.89 -9.82
CA TYR A 26 7.22 -15.01 -8.65
C TYR A 26 7.58 -14.02 -7.54
N GLU A 27 8.83 -13.55 -7.49
CA GLU A 27 9.25 -12.55 -6.51
C GLU A 27 8.56 -11.21 -6.77
N GLU A 28 8.52 -10.74 -8.02
CA GLU A 28 7.80 -9.52 -8.42
C GLU A 28 6.31 -9.62 -8.06
N VAL A 29 5.64 -10.71 -8.47
CA VAL A 29 4.21 -10.92 -8.15
C VAL A 29 3.96 -10.95 -6.64
N ILE A 30 4.85 -11.56 -5.85
CA ILE A 30 4.71 -11.61 -4.40
C ILE A 30 4.92 -10.23 -3.78
N TRP A 31 5.89 -9.44 -4.26
CA TRP A 31 6.13 -8.08 -3.78
C TRP A 31 4.93 -7.17 -4.02
N ASP A 32 4.37 -7.19 -5.23
CA ASP A 32 3.16 -6.44 -5.58
C ASP A 32 1.98 -6.82 -4.68
N LEU A 33 1.84 -8.10 -4.32
CA LEU A 33 0.77 -8.57 -3.43
C LEU A 33 0.93 -8.11 -1.98
N ILE A 34 2.15 -7.88 -1.50
CA ILE A 34 2.41 -7.45 -0.12
C ILE A 34 2.57 -5.94 0.00
N GLU A 35 2.71 -5.21 -1.12
CA GLU A 35 2.88 -3.76 -1.15
C GLU A 35 1.79 -3.03 -0.35
N ASP A 36 0.51 -3.35 -0.60
CA ASP A 36 -0.64 -2.77 0.14
C ASP A 36 -0.53 -2.97 1.67
N SER A 37 0.03 -4.11 2.10
CA SER A 37 0.22 -4.42 3.52
C SER A 37 1.42 -3.69 4.13
N LEU A 38 2.36 -3.27 3.30
CA LEU A 38 3.54 -2.49 3.67
C LEU A 38 3.29 -0.97 3.61
N GLU A 39 2.39 -0.51 2.73
CA GLU A 39 2.02 0.89 2.56
C GLU A 39 1.41 1.50 3.84
N LEU A 40 0.71 0.69 4.63
CA LEU A 40 0.28 1.05 5.99
C LEU A 40 1.41 0.92 7.00
N SER A 41 2.50 1.66 6.76
CA SER A 41 3.56 1.84 7.75
C SER A 41 2.97 2.33 9.08
N GLU A 42 3.66 2.05 10.20
CA GLU A 42 3.22 2.57 11.51
C GLU A 42 3.14 4.10 11.53
N GLU A 43 3.93 4.76 10.68
CA GLU A 43 3.86 6.19 10.43
C GLU A 43 2.55 6.58 9.73
N THR A 44 2.16 5.89 8.66
CA THR A 44 0.87 6.10 7.97
C THR A 44 -0.31 5.94 8.93
N LYS A 45 -0.29 4.87 9.75
CA LYS A 45 -1.33 4.65 10.78
C LYS A 45 -1.35 5.76 11.84
N LYS A 46 -0.18 6.30 12.22
CA LYS A 46 -0.09 7.43 13.16
C LYS A 46 -0.65 8.71 12.53
N SER A 47 -0.36 8.98 11.26
CA SER A 47 -0.90 10.11 10.52
C SER A 47 -2.42 10.04 10.40
N ILE A 48 -2.98 8.86 10.11
CA ILE A 48 -4.44 8.65 10.09
C ILE A 48 -5.05 8.97 11.47
N ARG A 49 -4.50 8.41 12.55
CA ARG A 49 -4.99 8.68 13.91
C ARG A 49 -4.91 10.16 14.30
N GLN A 50 -3.87 10.85 13.86
CA GLN A 50 -3.72 12.29 14.07
C GLN A 50 -4.78 13.08 13.29
N ALA A 51 -4.99 12.76 12.01
CA ALA A 51 -6.02 13.39 11.18
C ALA A 51 -7.44 13.17 11.75
N GLU A 52 -7.76 11.97 12.22
CA GLU A 52 -9.05 11.69 12.88
C GLU A 52 -9.26 12.57 14.14
N ARG A 53 -8.20 12.83 14.89
CA ARG A 53 -8.24 13.69 16.07
C ARG A 53 -8.44 15.16 15.66
N GLU A 54 -7.72 15.64 14.67
CA GLU A 54 -7.82 17.01 14.16
C GLU A 54 -9.22 17.31 13.62
N ILE A 55 -9.83 16.34 12.90
CA ILE A 55 -11.22 16.45 12.45
C ILE A 55 -12.18 16.59 13.65
N LYS A 56 -12.00 15.78 14.70
CA LYS A 56 -12.82 15.87 15.92
C LYS A 56 -12.63 17.20 16.67
N GLU A 57 -11.42 17.75 16.64
CA GLU A 57 -11.09 19.06 17.22
C GLU A 57 -11.51 20.24 16.33
N GLY A 58 -12.07 19.97 15.13
CA GLY A 58 -12.51 21.00 14.18
C GLY A 58 -11.37 21.68 13.42
N LYS A 59 -10.17 21.12 13.44
CA LYS A 59 -8.98 21.58 12.71
C LYS A 59 -9.03 21.08 11.27
N VAL A 60 -10.01 21.58 10.51
CA VAL A 60 -10.20 21.22 9.11
C VAL A 60 -10.14 22.47 8.25
N HIS A 61 -9.59 22.32 7.05
CA HIS A 61 -9.59 23.36 6.03
C HIS A 61 -10.60 22.97 4.96
N THR A 62 -11.37 23.94 4.49
CA THR A 62 -12.15 23.79 3.27
C THR A 62 -11.22 23.71 2.06
N LEU A 63 -11.72 23.15 0.96
CA LEU A 63 -10.96 23.06 -0.28
C LEU A 63 -10.48 24.43 -0.78
N GLU A 64 -11.27 25.49 -0.56
CA GLU A 64 -10.89 26.86 -0.92
C GLU A 64 -9.77 27.42 -0.05
N GLU A 65 -9.77 27.12 1.25
CA GLU A 65 -8.70 27.51 2.18
C GLU A 65 -7.40 26.77 1.86
N ALA A 66 -7.48 25.46 1.64
CA ALA A 66 -6.31 24.65 1.26
C ALA A 66 -5.67 25.14 -0.05
N LYS A 67 -6.48 25.51 -1.05
CA LYS A 67 -5.99 26.09 -2.31
C LYS A 67 -5.29 27.45 -2.12
N LYS A 68 -5.73 28.26 -1.15
CA LYS A 68 -5.09 29.54 -0.83
C LYS A 68 -3.75 29.34 -0.10
N GLU A 69 -3.69 28.35 0.80
CA GLU A 69 -2.48 28.05 1.59
C GLU A 69 -1.38 27.37 0.78
N LEU A 70 -1.73 26.48 -0.14
CA LEU A 70 -0.77 25.75 -0.98
C LEU A 70 -0.27 26.56 -2.19
N GLY A 71 -0.90 27.71 -2.48
CA GLY A 71 -0.60 28.56 -3.62
C GLY A 71 -1.07 27.98 -4.97
N PRO A 72 -1.26 28.84 -6.01
CA PRO A 72 -1.45 28.39 -7.39
C PRO A 72 -0.19 27.77 -8.00
#